data_AF-A0A951C3I7-F1
#
_entry.id   AF-A0A951C3I7-F1
#
_cell.length_a   1.000
_cell.length_b   1.000
_cell.length_c   1.000
_cell.angle_alpha   90.00
_cell.angle_beta   90.00
_cell.angle_gamma   90.00
#
_symmetry.space_group_name_H-M   'P 1'
#
loop_
_entity.id
_entity.type
_entity.pdbx_description
1 polymer ?
#
loop_
_entity_poly.entity_id
_entity_poly.type
_entity_poly.pdbx_seq_one_letter_code
_entity_poly.pdbx_strand_id
1 'polypeptide(L)'
;MTTLNERWRAWSPAARVISALVGIVVAVNVFAAVLDKTIGGGPSGPSSSSYATSSGGLAAYADLLAAQGADVTRLRRPLDKERLDPASTLVLSESNLSALEAATLEDFVRGGGRLVVAGAEASGVVNSLADARVRWSPDGATVLHALGNASEVTGVGRVEAAGDGSWEFATDAVLEASGVTAAFATDVDRGRVVAIADASILANKFLDHADNAAFAFAAAGAPARPVVFAEYDHGYGRSTGLGALPDHWQTGLSIAVLAVIIAMWARGKRLGPADRDDTVRPPPRVAYVEALAATIARTGNRDEGVRPVRDEARRRLLARAGLPPDASDDEVRRAATATGVPAETVTALLQPAANDDDVVAVGRALASLEDERW
;
A
#
# COMPACT_ATOMS: atom_id res chain seq x y z
N MET A 1 35.42 -5.66 -2.21
CA MET A 1 34.18 -4.86 -2.29
C MET A 1 33.48 -5.24 -3.58
N THR A 2 32.50 -6.14 -3.52
CA THR A 2 31.72 -6.57 -4.69
C THR A 2 30.81 -5.42 -5.13
N THR A 3 30.82 -5.10 -6.41
CA THR A 3 30.04 -3.99 -6.95
C THR A 3 28.55 -4.34 -6.91
N LEU A 4 27.69 -3.34 -6.71
CA LEU A 4 26.23 -3.51 -6.59
C LEU A 4 25.63 -4.36 -7.72
N ASN A 5 26.23 -4.29 -8.91
CA ASN A 5 25.83 -5.01 -10.12
C ASN A 5 26.05 -6.54 -10.03
N GLU A 6 27.10 -7.00 -9.33
CA GLU A 6 27.35 -8.44 -9.16
C GLU A 6 26.34 -9.09 -8.21
N ARG A 7 25.96 -8.37 -7.14
CA ARG A 7 24.93 -8.83 -6.20
C ARG A 7 23.55 -8.89 -6.86
N TRP A 8 23.26 -7.95 -7.77
CA TRP A 8 22.00 -7.91 -8.50
C TRP A 8 21.86 -9.08 -9.50
N ARG A 9 22.97 -9.50 -10.12
CA ARG A 9 23.04 -10.67 -11.00
C ARG A 9 22.97 -12.03 -10.29
N ALA A 10 23.12 -12.07 -8.96
CA ALA A 10 22.92 -13.29 -8.17
C ALA A 10 21.44 -13.54 -7.80
N TRP A 11 20.57 -12.54 -7.96
CA TRP A 11 19.15 -12.67 -7.62
C TRP A 11 18.38 -13.37 -8.72
N SER A 12 17.31 -14.09 -8.33
CA SER A 12 16.39 -14.70 -9.29
C SER A 12 15.77 -13.63 -10.20
N PRO A 13 15.40 -13.96 -11.45
CA PRO A 13 14.79 -13.00 -12.38
C PRO A 13 13.57 -12.29 -11.78
N ALA A 14 12.77 -13.00 -10.99
CA ALA A 14 11.61 -12.46 -10.28
C ALA A 14 12.00 -11.42 -9.22
N ALA A 15 13.06 -11.65 -8.44
CA ALA A 15 13.52 -10.70 -7.43
C ALA A 15 14.06 -9.40 -8.05
N ARG A 16 14.64 -9.46 -9.25
CA ARG A 16 15.09 -8.26 -9.98
C ARG A 16 13.91 -7.41 -10.46
N VAL A 17 12.88 -8.04 -11.01
CA VAL A 17 11.65 -7.35 -11.46
C VAL A 17 10.93 -6.69 -10.30
N ILE A 18 10.79 -7.40 -9.17
CA ILE A 18 10.17 -6.85 -7.96
C ILE A 18 10.97 -5.65 -7.42
N SER A 19 12.30 -5.77 -7.36
CA SER A 19 13.15 -4.70 -6.87
C SER A 19 13.13 -3.46 -7.79
N ALA A 20 13.04 -3.66 -9.11
CA ALA A 20 12.88 -2.58 -10.07
C ALA A 20 11.51 -1.88 -9.91
N LEU A 21 10.43 -2.64 -9.73
CA LEU A 21 9.10 -2.08 -9.48
C LEU A 21 9.03 -1.30 -8.15
N VAL A 22 9.58 -1.86 -7.07
CA VAL A 22 9.68 -1.15 -5.78
C VAL A 22 10.52 0.11 -5.92
N GLY A 23 11.64 0.05 -6.65
CA GLY A 23 12.47 1.21 -6.94
C GLY A 23 11.72 2.31 -7.70
N ILE A 24 10.91 1.95 -8.70
CA ILE A 24 10.07 2.90 -9.45
C ILE A 24 9.01 3.52 -8.55
N VAL A 25 8.32 2.73 -7.73
CA VAL A 25 7.31 3.24 -6.80
C VAL A 25 7.92 4.20 -5.78
N VAL A 26 9.09 3.87 -5.23
CA VAL A 26 9.83 4.75 -4.32
C VAL A 26 10.26 6.03 -5.05
N ALA A 27 10.78 5.92 -6.27
CA ALA A 27 11.22 7.08 -7.06
C ALA A 27 10.05 8.01 -7.39
N VAL A 28 8.90 7.48 -7.80
CA VAL A 28 7.69 8.28 -8.08
C VAL A 28 7.18 8.96 -6.82
N ASN A 29 7.15 8.26 -5.67
CA ASN A 29 6.71 8.86 -4.41
C ASN A 29 7.69 9.94 -3.91
N VAL A 30 9.00 9.71 -4.02
CA VAL A 30 10.01 10.71 -3.67
C VAL A 30 9.93 11.91 -4.61
N PHE A 31 9.76 11.68 -5.92
CA PHE A 31 9.60 12.74 -6.90
C PHE A 31 8.34 13.57 -6.64
N ALA A 32 7.20 12.92 -6.36
CA ALA A 32 5.96 13.60 -5.99
C ALA A 32 6.11 14.40 -4.69
N ALA A 33 6.74 13.83 -3.65
CA ALA A 33 6.98 14.53 -2.38
C ALA A 33 7.93 15.72 -2.54
N VAL A 34 8.92 15.63 -3.44
CA VAL A 34 9.82 16.75 -3.77
C VAL A 34 9.08 17.83 -4.55
N LEU A 35 8.23 17.45 -5.51
CA LEU A 35 7.43 18.37 -6.31
C LEU A 35 6.39 19.12 -5.45
N ASP A 36 5.78 18.41 -4.50
CA ASP A 36 4.86 18.99 -3.52
C ASP A 36 5.58 19.98 -2.60
N LYS A 37 6.84 19.70 -2.25
CA LYS A 37 7.66 20.59 -1.41
C LYS A 37 8.24 21.79 -2.16
N THR A 38 8.35 21.74 -3.48
CA THR A 38 8.93 22.81 -4.32
C THR A 38 7.86 23.66 -5.02
N ILE A 39 6.64 23.15 -5.17
CA ILE A 39 5.52 23.85 -5.84
C ILE A 39 4.34 24.10 -4.88
N GLY A 40 4.17 23.28 -3.84
CA GLY A 40 3.12 23.42 -2.81
C GLY A 40 3.67 24.03 -1.51
N GLY A 41 3.15 25.18 -1.12
CA GLY A 41 3.50 25.82 0.15
C GLY A 41 2.97 25.02 1.35
N GLY A 42 3.86 24.33 2.07
CA GLY A 42 3.71 23.91 3.47
C GLY A 42 2.50 23.02 3.85
N PRO A 43 2.49 22.45 5.07
CA PRO A 43 1.34 21.70 5.59
C PRO A 43 0.24 22.68 6.03
N SER A 44 -0.38 23.34 5.06
CA SER A 44 -1.53 24.21 5.25
C SER A 44 -2.73 23.58 4.55
N GLY A 45 -3.87 23.47 5.25
CA GLY A 45 -5.13 23.07 4.63
C GLY A 45 -5.51 24.00 3.47
N PRO A 46 -6.49 23.62 2.65
CA PRO A 46 -6.91 24.41 1.49
C PRO A 46 -7.18 25.87 1.86
N SER A 47 -6.81 26.80 0.97
CA SER A 47 -7.17 28.22 1.10
C SER A 47 -8.69 28.34 1.26
N SER A 48 -9.14 29.43 1.89
CA SER A 48 -10.56 29.77 1.96
C SER A 48 -11.46 28.85 2.83
N SER A 49 -10.88 27.93 3.63
CA SER A 49 -11.63 27.13 4.62
C SER A 49 -11.66 27.75 6.03
N SER A 50 -12.80 27.66 6.73
CA SER A 50 -12.93 28.08 8.14
C SER A 50 -12.30 27.12 9.16
N TYR A 51 -11.76 25.98 8.72
CA TYR A 51 -10.91 25.09 9.53
C TYR A 51 -9.42 25.42 9.39
N ALA A 52 -9.01 26.13 8.33
CA ALA A 52 -7.62 26.39 8.04
C ALA A 52 -7.09 27.57 8.87
N THR A 53 -6.04 27.31 9.66
CA THR A 53 -5.31 28.33 10.44
C THR A 53 -4.13 28.91 9.67
N SER A 54 -3.95 28.52 8.40
CA SER A 54 -2.94 29.09 7.51
C SER A 54 -3.26 30.55 7.17
N SER A 55 -2.32 31.30 6.61
CA SER A 55 -2.52 32.70 6.24
C SER A 55 -3.71 32.92 5.29
N GLY A 56 -3.97 31.96 4.40
CA GLY A 56 -5.09 32.01 3.45
C GLY A 56 -6.38 31.34 3.93
N GLY A 57 -6.45 30.85 5.18
CA GLY A 57 -7.66 30.26 5.74
C GLY A 57 -8.62 31.31 6.33
N LEU A 58 -9.81 30.87 6.76
CA LEU A 58 -10.88 31.69 7.34
C LEU A 58 -11.16 31.36 8.82
N ALA A 59 -10.28 30.63 9.51
CA ALA A 59 -10.48 30.25 10.91
C ALA A 59 -10.67 31.47 11.83
N ALA A 60 -9.86 32.51 11.66
CA ALA A 60 -9.97 33.76 12.42
C ALA A 60 -11.29 34.48 12.15
N TYR A 61 -11.86 34.35 10.94
CA TYR A 61 -13.16 34.93 10.62
C TYR A 61 -14.30 34.20 11.35
N ALA A 62 -14.28 32.87 11.35
CA ALA A 62 -15.24 32.08 12.13
C ALA A 62 -15.12 32.38 13.63
N ASP A 63 -13.89 32.48 14.15
CA ASP A 63 -13.64 32.79 15.56
C ASP A 63 -14.07 34.22 15.93
N LEU A 64 -13.86 35.19 15.04
CA LEU A 64 -14.34 36.57 15.20
C LEU A 64 -15.86 36.60 15.34
N LEU A 65 -16.59 35.93 14.44
CA LEU A 65 -18.05 35.88 14.47
C LEU A 65 -18.56 35.23 15.77
N ALA A 66 -17.96 34.11 16.16
CA ALA A 66 -18.31 33.41 17.40
C ALA A 66 -18.01 34.26 18.65
N ALA A 67 -16.85 34.93 18.69
CA ALA A 67 -16.45 35.79 19.80
C ALA A 67 -17.38 37.01 19.96
N GLN A 68 -17.99 37.47 18.87
CA GLN A 68 -18.96 38.56 18.85
C GLN A 68 -20.42 38.07 19.01
N GLY A 69 -20.63 36.79 19.35
CA GLY A 69 -21.92 36.24 19.75
C GLY A 69 -22.78 35.65 18.63
N ALA A 70 -22.25 35.50 17.42
CA ALA A 70 -22.95 34.76 16.37
C ALA A 70 -22.90 33.24 16.64
N ASP A 71 -24.00 32.53 16.35
CA ASP A 71 -24.00 31.06 16.34
C ASP A 71 -23.33 30.58 15.04
N VAL A 72 -22.08 30.10 15.14
CA VAL A 72 -21.26 29.70 14.00
C VAL A 72 -21.27 28.17 13.84
N THR A 73 -21.79 27.71 12.71
CA THR A 73 -21.78 26.29 12.32
C THR A 73 -20.95 26.08 11.05
N ARG A 74 -20.30 24.93 10.93
CA ARG A 74 -19.52 24.51 9.76
C ARG A 74 -20.18 23.32 9.07
N LEU A 75 -20.75 23.53 7.89
CA LEU A 75 -21.48 22.52 7.14
C LEU A 75 -20.51 21.70 6.27
N ARG A 76 -20.38 20.40 6.61
CA ARG A 76 -19.48 19.43 5.97
C ARG A 76 -20.21 18.44 5.05
N ARG A 77 -21.37 18.82 4.54
CA ARG A 77 -22.20 18.05 3.62
C ARG A 77 -22.54 18.92 2.40
N PRO A 78 -22.85 18.31 1.24
CA PRO A 78 -23.35 19.05 0.09
C PRO A 78 -24.57 19.89 0.46
N LEU A 79 -24.72 21.08 -0.15
CA LEU A 79 -25.80 21.99 0.19
C LEU A 79 -27.18 21.38 -0.12
N ASP A 80 -27.28 20.58 -1.18
CA ASP A 80 -28.52 19.92 -1.61
C ASP A 80 -28.98 18.78 -0.68
N LYS A 81 -28.16 18.41 0.32
CA LYS A 81 -28.46 17.39 1.34
C LYS A 81 -28.80 17.96 2.70
N GLU A 82 -28.81 19.29 2.84
CA GLU A 82 -29.12 19.97 4.10
C GLU A 82 -30.27 20.95 3.89
N ARG A 83 -31.07 21.17 4.93
CA ARG A 83 -32.10 22.21 4.91
C ARG A 83 -31.50 23.49 5.45
N LEU A 84 -31.21 24.44 4.56
CA LEU A 84 -30.71 25.76 4.94
C LEU A 84 -31.85 26.59 5.57
N ASP A 85 -31.59 27.21 6.72
CA ASP A 85 -32.55 28.07 7.42
C ASP A 85 -32.51 29.48 6.80
N PRO A 86 -33.58 29.99 6.16
CA PRO A 86 -33.57 31.33 5.56
C PRO A 86 -33.29 32.48 6.55
N ALA A 87 -33.32 32.24 7.87
CA ALA A 87 -32.90 33.23 8.87
C ALA A 87 -31.37 33.29 9.08
N SER A 88 -30.60 32.32 8.57
CA SER A 88 -29.14 32.27 8.71
C SER A 88 -28.42 33.04 7.60
N THR A 89 -27.11 33.22 7.79
CA THR A 89 -26.16 33.64 6.77
C THR A 89 -25.33 32.44 6.34
N LEU A 90 -25.20 32.21 5.03
CA LEU A 90 -24.28 31.22 4.47
C LEU A 90 -23.01 31.92 3.96
N VAL A 91 -21.84 31.44 4.36
CA VAL A 91 -20.54 31.88 3.84
C VAL A 91 -20.00 30.80 2.90
N LEU A 92 -19.75 31.19 1.65
CA LEU A 92 -19.25 30.35 0.58
C LEU A 92 -17.99 31.02 0.00
N SER A 93 -16.83 30.39 0.12
CA SER A 93 -15.58 30.93 -0.43
C SER A 93 -15.02 29.92 -1.42
N GLU A 94 -14.56 30.37 -2.60
CA GLU A 94 -13.87 29.53 -3.61
C GLU A 94 -14.49 28.14 -3.85
N SER A 95 -15.83 28.07 -3.93
CA SER A 95 -16.56 26.80 -4.03
C SER A 95 -17.24 26.65 -5.38
N ASN A 96 -17.13 25.45 -5.97
CA ASN A 96 -17.75 25.09 -7.24
C ASN A 96 -19.04 24.30 -7.00
N LEU A 97 -20.17 24.98 -7.16
CA LEU A 97 -21.48 24.36 -6.91
C LEU A 97 -21.93 23.46 -8.05
N SER A 98 -22.52 22.31 -7.71
CA SER A 98 -23.32 21.55 -8.67
C SER A 98 -24.64 22.27 -8.97
N ALA A 99 -25.31 21.90 -10.07
CA ALA A 99 -26.60 22.49 -10.45
C ALA A 99 -27.70 22.34 -9.38
N LEU A 100 -27.66 21.23 -8.61
CA LEU A 100 -28.60 20.98 -7.51
C LEU A 100 -28.31 21.87 -6.30
N GLU A 101 -27.03 22.08 -5.99
CA GLU A 101 -26.62 22.98 -4.91
C GLU A 101 -26.89 24.44 -5.24
N ALA A 102 -26.69 24.85 -6.50
CA ALA A 102 -27.06 26.16 -6.99
C ALA A 102 -28.56 26.44 -6.85
N ALA A 103 -29.42 25.47 -7.21
CA ALA A 103 -30.87 25.58 -7.02
C ALA A 103 -31.26 25.67 -5.54
N THR A 104 -30.61 24.87 -4.68
CA THR A 104 -30.85 24.92 -3.22
C THR A 104 -30.43 26.26 -2.62
N LEU A 105 -29.31 26.81 -3.11
CA LEU A 105 -28.82 28.12 -2.71
C LEU A 105 -29.77 29.24 -3.17
N GLU A 106 -30.31 29.14 -4.38
CA GLU A 106 -31.33 30.05 -4.90
C GLU A 106 -32.58 30.06 -4.02
N ASP A 107 -33.12 28.89 -3.70
CA ASP A 107 -34.27 28.77 -2.79
C ASP A 107 -33.99 29.37 -1.40
N PHE A 108 -32.78 29.16 -0.87
CA PHE A 108 -32.35 29.73 0.41
C PHE A 108 -32.32 31.26 0.37
N VAL A 109 -31.66 31.85 -0.63
CA VAL A 109 -31.54 33.31 -0.76
C VAL A 109 -32.92 33.91 -1.01
N ARG A 110 -33.69 33.42 -2.00
CA ARG A 110 -35.03 33.93 -2.27
C ARG A 110 -35.97 33.81 -1.06
N GLY A 111 -35.76 32.78 -0.22
CA GLY A 111 -36.48 32.56 1.03
C GLY A 111 -36.19 33.56 2.16
N GLY A 112 -35.16 34.39 2.04
CA GLY A 112 -34.73 35.35 3.08
C GLY A 112 -33.28 35.18 3.54
N GLY A 113 -32.60 34.15 3.05
CA GLY A 113 -31.21 33.84 3.37
C GLY A 113 -30.26 34.97 3.01
N ARG A 114 -29.20 35.13 3.81
CA ARG A 114 -28.08 35.99 3.45
C ARG A 114 -26.93 35.13 2.93
N LEU A 115 -26.35 35.50 1.80
CA LEU A 115 -25.19 34.83 1.22
C LEU A 115 -24.00 35.77 1.23
N VAL A 116 -22.89 35.35 1.82
CA VAL A 116 -21.57 35.95 1.62
C VAL A 116 -20.80 35.02 0.71
N VAL A 117 -20.47 35.48 -0.49
CA VAL A 117 -19.73 34.69 -1.47
C VAL A 117 -18.41 35.38 -1.82
N ALA A 118 -17.29 34.64 -1.79
CA ALA A 118 -15.96 35.20 -1.96
C ALA A 118 -15.09 34.44 -2.98
N GLY A 119 -14.27 35.18 -3.74
CA GLY A 119 -13.29 34.65 -4.69
C GLY A 119 -13.78 34.55 -6.14
N ALA A 120 -12.93 34.04 -7.03
CA ALA A 120 -13.18 34.01 -8.48
C ALA A 120 -14.43 33.20 -8.89
N GLU A 121 -14.63 32.05 -8.25
CA GLU A 121 -15.76 31.14 -8.52
C GLU A 121 -17.12 31.72 -8.10
N ALA A 122 -17.12 32.81 -7.32
CA ALA A 122 -18.33 33.51 -6.92
C ALA A 122 -19.13 34.06 -8.12
N SER A 123 -18.48 34.31 -9.26
CA SER A 123 -19.16 34.80 -10.48
C SER A 123 -20.32 33.90 -10.91
N GLY A 124 -20.08 32.57 -10.91
CA GLY A 124 -21.09 31.59 -11.33
C GLY A 124 -22.27 31.56 -10.39
N VAL A 125 -22.00 31.70 -9.08
CA VAL A 125 -23.02 31.73 -8.02
C VAL A 125 -23.86 33.00 -8.09
N VAL A 126 -23.25 34.17 -8.27
CA VAL A 126 -24.02 35.42 -8.33
C VAL A 126 -24.88 35.48 -9.59
N ASN A 127 -24.34 35.07 -10.74
CA ASN A 127 -25.07 35.08 -12.01
C ASN A 127 -26.22 34.06 -12.07
N SER A 128 -26.26 33.05 -11.19
CA SER A 128 -27.40 32.14 -11.07
C SER A 128 -28.50 32.65 -10.13
N LEU A 129 -28.16 33.50 -9.15
CA LEU A 129 -29.07 33.97 -8.11
C LEU A 129 -29.81 35.25 -8.49
N ALA A 130 -29.09 36.20 -9.06
CA ALA A 130 -29.64 37.45 -9.54
C ALA A 130 -29.58 37.41 -11.07
N ASP A 131 -30.46 38.13 -11.76
CA ASP A 131 -30.28 38.53 -13.17
C ASP A 131 -29.03 39.45 -13.36
N ALA A 132 -28.03 39.31 -12.49
CA ALA A 132 -26.74 39.94 -12.54
C ALA A 132 -25.93 39.35 -13.69
N ARG A 133 -25.10 40.22 -14.29
CA ARG A 133 -24.14 39.85 -15.33
C ARG A 133 -22.75 40.23 -14.89
N VAL A 134 -22.38 39.82 -13.67
CA VAL A 134 -21.06 40.14 -13.13
C VAL A 134 -20.01 39.23 -13.74
N ARG A 135 -18.82 39.80 -13.93
CA ARG A 135 -17.64 39.07 -14.39
C ARG A 135 -16.50 39.35 -13.43
N TRP A 136 -15.84 38.29 -12.97
CA TRP A 136 -14.62 38.43 -12.20
C TRP A 136 -13.43 38.77 -13.11
N SER A 137 -12.57 39.68 -12.63
CA SER A 137 -11.31 40.06 -13.25
C SER A 137 -10.17 39.84 -12.26
N PRO A 138 -8.98 39.38 -12.69
CA PRO A 138 -7.80 39.27 -11.82
C PRO A 138 -7.17 40.64 -11.47
N ASP A 139 -7.70 41.74 -12.02
CA ASP A 139 -7.20 43.08 -11.77
C ASP A 139 -7.85 43.66 -10.49
N GLY A 140 -7.31 43.29 -9.33
CA GLY A 140 -7.75 43.78 -8.03
C GLY A 140 -6.98 45.01 -7.53
N ALA A 141 -7.39 45.50 -6.36
CA ALA A 141 -6.71 46.58 -5.65
C ALA A 141 -6.41 46.17 -4.20
N THR A 142 -5.27 46.62 -3.68
CA THR A 142 -4.80 46.25 -2.33
C THR A 142 -5.37 47.12 -1.23
N VAL A 143 -5.85 48.32 -1.56
CA VAL A 143 -6.48 49.26 -0.63
C VAL A 143 -7.81 49.66 -1.22
N LEU A 144 -8.87 49.36 -0.47
CA LEU A 144 -10.26 49.52 -0.85
C LEU A 144 -10.93 50.49 0.11
N HIS A 145 -11.87 51.27 -0.40
CA HIS A 145 -12.66 52.20 0.38
C HIS A 145 -14.13 51.81 0.39
N ALA A 146 -14.75 51.95 1.55
CA ALA A 146 -16.18 51.80 1.68
C ALA A 146 -16.91 52.85 0.85
N LEU A 147 -17.95 52.41 0.14
CA LEU A 147 -18.80 53.26 -0.68
C LEU A 147 -20.25 53.19 -0.18
N GLY A 148 -20.91 54.35 -0.16
CA GLY A 148 -22.32 54.47 0.19
C GLY A 148 -22.60 54.24 1.67
N ASN A 149 -23.85 53.87 1.98
CA ASN A 149 -24.36 53.69 3.34
C ASN A 149 -24.94 52.28 3.55
N ALA A 150 -24.43 51.30 2.80
CA ALA A 150 -24.88 49.92 2.94
C ALA A 150 -24.55 49.38 4.35
N SER A 151 -25.38 48.47 4.87
CA SER A 151 -25.17 47.88 6.19
C SER A 151 -23.81 47.16 6.32
N GLU A 152 -23.31 46.63 5.21
CA GLU A 152 -22.03 45.92 5.06
C GLU A 152 -20.82 46.79 5.37
N VAL A 153 -20.96 48.12 5.26
CA VAL A 153 -19.85 49.06 5.43
C VAL A 153 -20.11 50.10 6.51
N THR A 154 -21.10 49.84 7.38
CA THR A 154 -21.36 50.71 8.53
C THR A 154 -20.18 50.70 9.48
N GLY A 155 -19.49 51.84 9.61
CA GLY A 155 -18.27 51.95 10.42
C GLY A 155 -17.00 51.41 9.76
N VAL A 156 -17.06 51.07 8.47
CA VAL A 156 -15.91 50.65 7.66
C VAL A 156 -15.47 51.86 6.82
N GLY A 157 -14.20 52.24 6.90
CA GLY A 157 -13.62 53.28 6.05
C GLY A 157 -12.63 52.73 5.02
N ARG A 158 -11.77 51.81 5.46
CA ARG A 158 -10.71 51.23 4.61
C ARG A 158 -10.57 49.74 4.85
N VAL A 159 -10.48 48.98 3.76
CA VAL A 159 -10.23 47.54 3.75
C VAL A 159 -8.95 47.28 2.96
N GLU A 160 -8.13 46.35 3.42
CA GLU A 160 -6.93 45.90 2.72
C GLU A 160 -7.11 44.50 2.14
N ALA A 161 -6.51 44.25 0.99
CA ALA A 161 -6.60 42.97 0.28
C ALA A 161 -5.27 42.62 -0.39
N ALA A 162 -5.14 41.37 -0.85
CA ALA A 162 -4.03 40.93 -1.69
C ALA A 162 -4.06 41.61 -3.07
N GLY A 163 -5.24 42.00 -3.54
CA GLY A 163 -5.45 42.56 -4.87
C GLY A 163 -5.66 41.49 -5.94
N ASP A 164 -6.17 40.33 -5.54
CA ASP A 164 -6.27 39.14 -6.40
C ASP A 164 -7.45 39.23 -7.39
N GLY A 165 -8.44 40.07 -7.12
CA GLY A 165 -9.54 40.23 -8.07
C GLY A 165 -10.51 41.37 -7.82
N SER A 166 -11.35 41.58 -8.82
CA SER A 166 -12.41 42.59 -8.85
C SER A 166 -13.63 42.14 -9.67
N TRP A 167 -14.72 42.87 -9.49
CA TRP A 167 -15.96 42.72 -10.23
C TRP A 167 -16.06 43.74 -11.34
N GLU A 168 -16.35 43.26 -12.54
CA GLU A 168 -16.83 44.05 -13.65
C GLU A 168 -18.35 43.93 -13.79
N PHE A 169 -18.98 45.01 -14.26
CA PHE A 169 -20.43 45.13 -14.46
C PHE A 169 -21.28 44.97 -13.18
N ALA A 170 -20.64 44.91 -12.01
CA ALA A 170 -21.33 44.95 -10.74
C ALA A 170 -21.97 46.33 -10.54
N THR A 171 -23.24 46.32 -10.14
CA THR A 171 -23.91 47.50 -9.59
C THR A 171 -23.85 47.45 -8.08
N ASP A 172 -24.12 48.58 -7.41
CA ASP A 172 -24.25 48.62 -5.95
C ASP A 172 -22.95 48.23 -5.20
N ALA A 173 -21.81 48.71 -5.70
CA ALA A 173 -20.51 48.55 -5.07
C ALA A 173 -20.53 49.05 -3.62
N VAL A 174 -20.00 48.22 -2.72
CA VAL A 174 -19.79 48.56 -1.31
C VAL A 174 -18.31 48.75 -0.97
N LEU A 175 -17.41 48.10 -1.71
CA LEU A 175 -15.96 48.34 -1.63
C LEU A 175 -15.43 48.63 -3.03
N GLU A 176 -14.72 49.76 -3.18
CA GLU A 176 -14.15 50.19 -4.45
C GLU A 176 -12.74 50.77 -4.27
N ALA A 177 -11.94 50.70 -5.33
CA ALA A 177 -10.72 51.49 -5.47
C ALA A 177 -10.51 51.92 -6.92
N SER A 178 -10.37 53.22 -7.16
CA SER A 178 -10.01 53.76 -8.49
C SER A 178 -10.87 53.25 -9.66
N GLY A 179 -12.18 53.07 -9.46
CA GLY A 179 -13.09 52.53 -10.49
C GLY A 179 -13.19 51.00 -10.53
N VAL A 180 -12.48 50.30 -9.65
CA VAL A 180 -12.48 48.84 -9.53
C VAL A 180 -13.37 48.43 -8.36
N THR A 181 -14.41 47.63 -8.62
CA THR A 181 -15.33 47.15 -7.57
C THR A 181 -14.78 45.87 -6.95
N ALA A 182 -14.48 45.87 -5.65
CA ALA A 182 -14.00 44.66 -4.96
C ALA A 182 -15.11 43.90 -4.24
N ALA A 183 -16.16 44.60 -3.82
CA ALA A 183 -17.36 43.96 -3.27
C ALA A 183 -18.61 44.76 -3.62
N PHE A 184 -19.72 44.05 -3.80
CA PHE A 184 -21.06 44.65 -3.95
C PHE A 184 -22.07 43.89 -3.11
N ALA A 185 -23.19 44.55 -2.79
CA ALA A 185 -24.29 43.94 -2.07
C ALA A 185 -25.60 44.20 -2.81
N THR A 186 -26.38 43.15 -3.03
CA THR A 186 -27.65 43.24 -3.76
C THR A 186 -28.74 42.42 -3.08
N ASP A 187 -29.98 42.90 -3.18
CA ASP A 187 -31.15 42.21 -2.65
C ASP A 187 -31.72 41.26 -3.72
N VAL A 188 -32.04 40.04 -3.32
CA VAL A 188 -32.62 39.00 -4.20
C VAL A 188 -33.90 38.49 -3.55
N ASP A 189 -35.04 38.94 -4.07
CA ASP A 189 -36.36 38.77 -3.45
C ASP A 189 -36.38 39.21 -1.97
N ARG A 190 -36.35 38.25 -1.04
CA ARG A 190 -36.34 38.50 0.41
C ARG A 190 -34.96 38.37 1.04
N GLY A 191 -33.99 37.85 0.29
CA GLY A 191 -32.63 37.62 0.75
C GLY A 191 -31.66 38.69 0.29
N ARG A 192 -30.39 38.49 0.64
CA ARG A 192 -29.32 39.45 0.36
C ARG A 192 -28.03 38.72 0.02
N VAL A 193 -27.37 39.15 -1.04
CA VAL A 193 -26.09 38.61 -1.52
C VAL A 193 -25.02 39.67 -1.34
N VAL A 194 -23.94 39.31 -0.65
CA VAL A 194 -22.71 40.09 -0.51
C VAL A 194 -21.62 39.34 -1.27
N ALA A 195 -21.23 39.87 -2.42
CA ALA A 195 -20.25 39.24 -3.30
C ALA A 195 -18.91 39.97 -3.19
N ILE A 196 -17.85 39.23 -2.86
CA ILE A 196 -16.50 39.73 -2.62
C ILE A 196 -15.56 39.10 -3.64
N ALA A 197 -14.92 39.91 -4.49
CA ALA A 197 -14.08 39.39 -5.57
C ALA A 197 -12.77 38.79 -5.06
N ASP A 198 -12.24 39.35 -3.97
CA ASP A 198 -10.97 38.96 -3.36
C ASP A 198 -11.22 38.34 -1.97
N ALA A 199 -11.10 37.02 -1.88
CA ALA A 199 -11.31 36.27 -0.63
C ALA A 199 -10.27 36.61 0.45
N SER A 200 -9.12 37.19 0.09
CA SER A 200 -8.09 37.57 1.05
C SER A 200 -8.58 38.58 2.08
N ILE A 201 -9.60 39.39 1.74
CA ILE A 201 -10.25 40.34 2.67
C ILE A 201 -10.76 39.63 3.94
N LEU A 202 -11.23 38.39 3.80
CA LEU A 202 -11.76 37.56 4.89
C LEU A 202 -10.70 36.64 5.50
N ALA A 203 -9.51 36.56 4.90
CA ALA A 203 -8.47 35.61 5.28
C ALA A 203 -7.76 35.99 6.57
N ASN A 204 -7.25 34.98 7.27
CA ASN A 204 -6.51 35.11 8.53
C ASN A 204 -5.38 36.15 8.47
N LYS A 205 -4.73 36.29 7.30
CA LYS A 205 -3.62 37.24 7.09
C LYS A 205 -4.03 38.71 7.06
N PHE A 206 -5.27 39.02 6.67
CA PHE A 206 -5.74 40.40 6.50
C PHE A 206 -6.85 40.79 7.47
N LEU A 207 -7.41 39.83 8.22
CA LEU A 207 -8.56 40.12 9.08
C LEU A 207 -8.26 41.19 10.14
N ASP A 208 -7.02 41.26 10.64
CA ASP A 208 -6.54 42.26 11.60
C ASP A 208 -5.99 43.54 10.95
N HIS A 209 -6.10 43.68 9.62
CA HIS A 209 -5.71 44.89 8.90
C HIS A 209 -6.89 45.85 8.76
N ALA A 210 -6.60 47.16 8.91
CA ALA A 210 -7.55 48.24 8.72
C ALA A 210 -8.94 47.93 9.35
N ASP A 211 -10.02 48.03 8.57
CA ASP A 211 -11.38 47.71 9.02
C ASP A 211 -11.88 46.34 8.48
N ASN A 212 -10.98 45.43 8.09
CA ASN A 212 -11.34 44.12 7.50
C ASN A 212 -12.24 43.30 8.42
N ALA A 213 -11.92 43.21 9.71
CA ALA A 213 -12.76 42.53 10.70
C ALA A 213 -14.17 43.16 10.80
N ALA A 214 -14.26 44.49 10.74
CA ALA A 214 -15.55 45.20 10.79
C ALA A 214 -16.38 44.92 9.54
N PHE A 215 -15.75 44.95 8.36
CA PHE A 215 -16.39 44.58 7.10
C PHE A 215 -16.84 43.11 7.10
N ALA A 216 -15.97 42.18 7.49
CA ALA A 216 -16.30 40.75 7.55
C ALA A 216 -17.49 40.48 8.50
N PHE A 217 -17.50 41.13 9.66
CA PHE A 217 -18.58 41.04 10.62
C PHE A 217 -19.91 41.60 10.07
N ALA A 218 -19.87 42.78 9.45
CA ALA A 218 -21.04 43.42 8.86
C ALA A 218 -21.57 42.68 7.61
N ALA A 219 -20.67 42.10 6.80
CA ALA A 219 -20.99 41.24 5.67
C ALA A 219 -21.69 39.95 6.12
N ALA A 220 -21.31 39.37 7.27
CA ALA A 220 -22.02 38.23 7.84
C ALA A 220 -23.40 38.61 8.40
N GLY A 221 -23.56 39.82 8.92
CA GLY A 221 -24.83 40.29 9.52
C GLY A 221 -24.99 39.79 10.94
N ALA A 222 -23.85 39.48 11.54
CA ALA A 222 -23.74 39.15 12.93
C ALA A 222 -24.00 40.38 13.81
N PRO A 223 -24.46 40.18 15.05
CA PRO A 223 -24.84 38.89 15.64
C PRO A 223 -26.30 38.50 15.34
N ALA A 224 -27.01 39.27 14.51
CA ALA A 224 -28.45 39.11 14.32
C ALA A 224 -28.87 37.78 13.66
N ARG A 225 -27.93 37.09 13.00
CA ARG A 225 -28.18 35.87 12.23
C ARG A 225 -27.14 34.79 12.60
N PRO A 226 -27.54 33.52 12.74
CA PRO A 226 -26.61 32.39 12.75
C PRO A 226 -25.78 32.38 11.46
N VAL A 227 -24.52 31.97 11.53
CA VAL A 227 -23.60 31.93 10.38
C VAL A 227 -23.18 30.49 10.10
N VAL A 228 -23.34 30.07 8.85
CA VAL A 228 -23.00 28.73 8.38
C VAL A 228 -21.88 28.83 7.35
N PHE A 229 -20.74 28.18 7.59
CA PHE A 229 -19.66 28.06 6.62
C PHE A 229 -19.82 26.78 5.80
N ALA A 230 -19.80 26.89 4.47
CA ALA A 230 -19.80 25.74 3.57
C ALA A 230 -18.39 25.15 3.40
N GLU A 231 -18.16 23.96 3.96
CA GLU A 231 -16.83 23.32 4.03
C GLU A 231 -16.71 22.05 3.19
N TYR A 232 -17.80 21.63 2.54
CA TYR A 232 -17.83 20.37 1.79
C TYR A 232 -16.81 20.37 0.64
N ASP A 233 -16.77 21.43 -0.17
CA ASP A 233 -15.89 21.55 -1.35
C ASP A 233 -14.41 21.79 -0.99
N HIS A 234 -14.13 22.20 0.25
CA HIS A 234 -12.78 22.42 0.77
C HIS A 234 -12.10 21.13 1.27
N GLY A 235 -12.54 19.96 0.80
CA GLY A 235 -11.96 18.66 1.20
C GLY A 235 -12.29 18.21 2.64
N TYR A 236 -13.14 18.95 3.35
CA TYR A 236 -13.64 18.58 4.68
C TYR A 236 -15.01 17.88 4.64
N GLY A 237 -15.49 17.53 3.45
CA GLY A 237 -16.61 16.61 3.29
C GLY A 237 -16.37 15.32 4.07
N ARG A 238 -17.40 14.82 4.77
CA ARG A 238 -17.32 13.49 5.41
C ARG A 238 -17.29 12.41 4.32
N SER A 239 -16.12 12.14 3.76
CA SER A 239 -15.87 10.96 2.95
C SER A 239 -15.75 9.75 3.88
N THR A 240 -16.49 8.69 3.57
CA THR A 240 -16.40 7.39 4.26
C THR A 240 -15.96 6.32 3.28
N GLY A 241 -15.14 5.36 3.70
CA GLY A 241 -14.63 4.29 2.84
C GLY A 241 -13.37 4.68 2.06
N LEU A 242 -13.17 4.12 0.85
CA LEU A 242 -11.95 4.33 0.06
C LEU A 242 -11.75 5.78 -0.40
N GLY A 243 -12.84 6.54 -0.59
CA GLY A 243 -12.80 7.96 -0.96
C GLY A 243 -12.37 8.91 0.17
N ALA A 244 -12.11 8.40 1.37
CA ALA A 244 -11.53 9.17 2.48
C ALA A 244 -10.00 9.14 2.51
N LEU A 245 -9.40 8.27 1.69
CA LEU A 245 -7.96 8.19 1.54
C LEU A 245 -7.52 9.26 0.54
N PRO A 246 -6.44 10.01 0.81
CA PRO A 246 -5.85 10.91 -0.17
C PRO A 246 -5.59 10.19 -1.51
N ASP A 247 -5.72 10.90 -2.64
CA ASP A 247 -5.64 10.30 -3.98
C ASP A 247 -4.35 9.50 -4.24
N HIS A 248 -3.25 9.91 -3.62
CA HIS A 248 -1.97 9.19 -3.71
C HIS A 248 -2.00 7.81 -3.01
N TRP A 249 -2.77 7.66 -1.93
CA TRP A 249 -2.98 6.36 -1.28
C TRP A 249 -3.86 5.45 -2.12
N GLN A 250 -4.90 5.99 -2.77
CA GLN A 250 -5.76 5.22 -3.67
C GLN A 250 -4.97 4.71 -4.88
N THR A 251 -4.12 5.57 -5.44
CA THR A 251 -3.22 5.23 -6.56
C THR A 251 -2.20 4.17 -6.12
N GLY A 252 -1.57 4.36 -4.96
CA GLY A 252 -0.61 3.40 -4.39
C GLY A 252 -1.23 2.02 -4.15
N LEU A 253 -2.44 1.98 -3.59
CA LEU A 253 -3.18 0.73 -3.36
C LEU A 253 -3.56 0.04 -4.68
N SER A 254 -3.99 0.82 -5.68
CA SER A 254 -4.32 0.31 -7.02
C SER A 254 -3.10 -0.31 -7.71
N ILE A 255 -1.94 0.33 -7.61
CA ILE A 255 -0.66 -0.20 -8.12
C ILE A 255 -0.29 -1.48 -7.36
N ALA A 256 -0.44 -1.52 -6.03
CA ALA A 256 -0.14 -2.71 -5.24
C ALA A 256 -1.03 -3.90 -5.63
N VAL A 257 -2.33 -3.68 -5.82
CA VAL A 257 -3.28 -4.70 -6.30
C VAL A 257 -2.88 -5.17 -7.70
N LEU A 258 -2.58 -4.25 -8.62
CA LEU A 258 -2.12 -4.59 -9.96
C LEU A 258 -0.82 -5.41 -9.95
N ALA A 259 0.13 -5.07 -9.07
CA ALA A 259 1.38 -5.80 -8.91
C ALA A 259 1.12 -7.24 -8.40
N VAL A 260 0.19 -7.43 -7.47
CA VAL A 260 -0.23 -8.76 -7.01
C VAL A 260 -0.86 -9.56 -8.14
N ILE A 261 -1.75 -8.95 -8.94
CA ILE A 261 -2.37 -9.61 -10.10
C ILE A 261 -1.31 -10.03 -11.12
N ILE A 262 -0.35 -9.15 -11.43
CA ILE A 262 0.76 -9.45 -12.33
C ILE A 262 1.63 -10.58 -11.77
N ALA A 263 1.93 -10.56 -10.46
CA ALA A 263 2.70 -11.61 -9.81
C ALA A 263 1.98 -12.97 -9.81
N MET A 264 0.66 -12.96 -9.59
CA MET A 264 -0.18 -14.15 -9.70
C MET A 264 -0.23 -14.67 -11.13
N TRP A 265 -0.37 -13.79 -12.12
CA TRP A 265 -0.38 -14.16 -13.53
C TRP A 265 0.98 -14.72 -14.00
N ALA A 266 2.07 -14.08 -13.56
CA ALA A 266 3.44 -14.52 -13.84
C ALA A 266 3.77 -15.87 -13.18
N ARG A 267 3.23 -16.16 -11.99
CA ARG A 267 3.35 -17.47 -11.33
C ARG A 267 2.38 -18.52 -11.87
N GLY A 268 1.23 -18.09 -12.38
CA GLY A 268 0.15 -18.96 -12.86
C GLY A 268 0.40 -19.49 -14.28
N LYS A 269 1.14 -18.77 -15.12
CA LYS A 269 1.59 -19.30 -16.41
C LYS A 269 2.79 -20.22 -16.23
N ARG A 270 2.53 -21.52 -16.12
CA ARG A 270 3.54 -22.57 -16.22
C ARG A 270 4.09 -22.61 -17.66
N LEU A 271 5.13 -21.84 -17.93
CA LEU A 271 5.86 -21.86 -19.20
C LEU A 271 6.83 -23.04 -19.20
N GLY A 272 6.38 -24.16 -19.77
CA GLY A 272 7.20 -25.32 -20.01
C GLY A 272 6.39 -26.62 -19.92
N PRO A 273 6.65 -27.62 -20.77
CA PRO A 273 6.13 -28.96 -20.55
C PRO A 273 6.58 -29.44 -19.16
N ALA A 274 5.72 -30.19 -18.47
CA ALA A 274 6.11 -30.82 -17.21
C ALA A 274 7.37 -31.65 -17.47
N ASP A 275 8.38 -31.51 -16.61
CA ASP A 275 9.58 -32.33 -16.66
C ASP A 275 9.13 -33.79 -16.68
N ARG A 276 9.48 -34.51 -17.75
CA ARG A 276 9.15 -35.94 -17.82
C ARG A 276 10.08 -36.62 -16.81
N ASP A 277 9.49 -37.43 -15.95
CA ASP A 277 10.23 -38.18 -14.93
C ASP A 277 11.01 -39.31 -15.62
N ASP A 278 12.07 -38.95 -16.34
CA ASP A 278 12.91 -39.86 -17.12
C ASP A 278 14.04 -40.44 -16.25
N THR A 279 13.90 -40.37 -14.92
CA THR A 279 14.86 -40.98 -13.99
C THR A 279 14.54 -42.46 -13.81
N VAL A 280 14.89 -43.27 -14.82
CA VAL A 280 15.10 -44.70 -14.60
C VAL A 280 16.25 -44.82 -13.60
N ARG A 281 15.91 -44.95 -12.32
CA ARG A 281 16.89 -45.19 -11.26
C ARG A 281 17.65 -46.48 -11.59
N PRO A 282 18.99 -46.51 -11.50
CA PRO A 282 19.74 -47.75 -11.61
C PRO A 282 19.16 -48.78 -10.64
N PRO A 283 18.96 -50.05 -11.07
CA PRO A 283 18.41 -51.05 -10.19
C PRO A 283 19.26 -51.15 -8.91
N PRO A 284 18.63 -51.39 -7.74
CA PRO A 284 19.36 -51.54 -6.48
C PRO A 284 20.47 -52.57 -6.64
N ARG A 285 21.64 -52.35 -6.03
CA ARG A 285 22.77 -53.30 -6.09
C ARG A 285 22.37 -54.74 -5.67
N VAL A 286 21.32 -54.85 -4.86
CA VAL A 286 20.67 -56.11 -4.45
C VAL A 286 20.15 -56.91 -5.65
N ALA A 287 19.56 -56.26 -6.66
CA ALA A 287 19.01 -56.96 -7.83
C ALA A 287 20.09 -57.67 -8.65
N TYR A 288 21.31 -57.13 -8.69
CA TYR A 288 22.45 -57.81 -9.32
C TYR A 288 22.88 -59.06 -8.54
N VAL A 289 22.93 -58.96 -7.20
CA VAL A 289 23.29 -60.08 -6.33
C VAL A 289 22.24 -61.20 -6.42
N GLU A 290 20.96 -60.85 -6.44
CA GLU A 290 19.86 -61.81 -6.62
C GLU A 290 19.93 -62.50 -7.99
N ALA A 291 20.21 -61.76 -9.07
CA ALA A 291 20.37 -62.34 -10.40
C ALA A 291 21.58 -63.29 -10.49
N LEU A 292 22.71 -62.93 -9.85
CA LEU A 292 23.89 -63.78 -9.79
C LEU A 292 23.61 -65.05 -8.97
N ALA A 293 22.99 -64.92 -7.80
CA ALA A 293 22.59 -66.05 -6.95
C ALA A 293 21.64 -66.99 -7.69
N ALA A 294 20.63 -66.46 -8.40
CA ALA A 294 19.72 -67.26 -9.21
C ALA A 294 20.40 -67.92 -10.42
N THR A 295 21.50 -67.35 -10.94
CA THR A 295 22.29 -67.96 -12.01
C THR A 295 23.13 -69.12 -11.47
N ILE A 296 23.79 -68.93 -10.33
CA ILE A 296 24.57 -69.97 -9.65
C ILE A 296 23.67 -71.12 -9.18
N ALA A 297 22.50 -70.83 -8.60
CA ALA A 297 21.56 -71.86 -8.17
C ALA A 297 21.10 -72.77 -9.32
N ARG A 298 21.04 -72.23 -10.55
CA ARG A 298 20.58 -72.96 -11.74
C ARG A 298 21.61 -73.94 -12.31
N THR A 299 22.89 -73.76 -12.01
CA THR A 299 23.94 -74.69 -12.47
C THR A 299 23.87 -76.03 -11.72
N GLY A 300 23.18 -76.07 -10.57
CA GLY A 300 23.01 -77.27 -9.75
C GLY A 300 24.29 -77.74 -9.04
N ASN A 301 25.43 -77.08 -9.27
CA ASN A 301 26.71 -77.41 -8.66
C ASN A 301 26.92 -76.62 -7.36
N ARG A 302 26.24 -77.07 -6.30
CA ARG A 302 26.23 -76.43 -4.97
C ARG A 302 27.63 -76.31 -4.37
N ASP A 303 28.45 -77.33 -4.56
CA ASP A 303 29.82 -77.36 -4.05
C ASP A 303 30.69 -76.26 -4.67
N GLU A 304 30.58 -76.06 -5.98
CA GLU A 304 31.30 -74.98 -6.66
C GLU A 304 30.77 -73.59 -6.30
N GLY A 305 29.46 -73.47 -6.03
CA GLY A 305 28.84 -72.24 -5.58
C GLY A 305 29.31 -71.76 -4.20
N VAL A 306 29.58 -72.69 -3.28
CA VAL A 306 30.03 -72.39 -1.91
C VAL A 306 31.56 -72.38 -1.76
N ARG A 307 32.30 -72.85 -2.78
CA ARG A 307 33.77 -72.92 -2.77
C ARG A 307 34.46 -71.64 -2.27
N PRO A 308 34.12 -70.41 -2.73
CA PRO A 308 34.79 -69.20 -2.24
C PRO A 308 34.60 -68.95 -0.75
N VAL A 309 33.42 -69.28 -0.22
CA VAL A 309 33.09 -69.17 1.22
C VAL A 309 33.86 -70.21 2.02
N ARG A 310 33.91 -71.46 1.51
CA ARG A 310 34.68 -72.55 2.11
C ARG A 310 36.17 -72.25 2.14
N ASP A 311 36.73 -71.74 1.04
CA ASP A 311 38.14 -71.39 0.93
C ASP A 311 38.51 -70.31 1.96
N GLU A 312 37.66 -69.29 2.12
CA GLU A 312 37.87 -68.25 3.11
C GLU A 312 37.76 -68.78 4.54
N ALA A 313 36.74 -69.59 4.85
CA ALA A 313 36.59 -70.20 6.16
C ALA A 313 37.78 -71.12 6.49
N ARG A 314 38.25 -71.92 5.52
CA ARG A 314 39.44 -72.78 5.67
C ARG A 314 40.69 -71.94 5.89
N ARG A 315 40.91 -70.86 5.12
CA ARG A 315 42.04 -69.94 5.32
C ARG A 315 42.07 -69.39 6.75
N ARG A 316 40.92 -68.95 7.27
CA ARG A 316 40.82 -68.42 8.64
C ARG A 316 41.04 -69.47 9.71
N LEU A 317 40.49 -70.67 9.51
CA LEU A 317 40.70 -71.79 10.42
C LEU A 317 42.19 -72.18 10.48
N LEU A 318 42.86 -72.28 9.34
CA LEU A 318 44.30 -72.57 9.25
C LEU A 318 45.12 -71.47 9.94
N ALA A 319 44.79 -70.19 9.70
CA ALA A 319 45.45 -69.07 10.36
C ALA A 319 45.29 -69.12 11.88
N ARG A 320 44.09 -69.44 12.39
CA ARG A 320 43.82 -69.58 13.83
C ARG A 320 44.55 -70.78 14.44
N ALA A 321 44.63 -71.87 13.71
CA ALA A 321 45.32 -73.09 14.12
C ALA A 321 46.86 -73.01 13.99
N GLY A 322 47.40 -71.94 13.39
CA GLY A 322 48.83 -71.82 13.09
C GLY A 322 49.33 -72.84 12.06
N LEU A 323 48.44 -73.34 11.21
CA LEU A 323 48.73 -74.38 10.22
C LEU A 323 49.14 -73.77 8.87
N PRO A 324 50.01 -74.44 8.11
CA PRO A 324 50.36 -74.01 6.77
C PRO A 324 49.17 -74.20 5.79
N PRO A 325 49.14 -73.46 4.66
CA PRO A 325 48.03 -73.48 3.70
C PRO A 325 47.73 -74.87 3.09
N ASP A 326 48.71 -75.76 3.10
CA ASP A 326 48.67 -77.11 2.55
C ASP A 326 48.42 -78.20 3.62
N ALA A 327 48.09 -77.81 4.85
CA ALA A 327 47.78 -78.75 5.92
C ALA A 327 46.67 -79.74 5.51
N SER A 328 46.91 -81.01 5.80
CA SER A 328 46.00 -82.12 5.51
C SER A 328 44.73 -82.05 6.35
N ASP A 329 43.65 -82.65 5.85
CA ASP A 329 42.37 -82.67 6.55
C ASP A 329 42.46 -83.28 7.97
N ASP A 330 43.35 -84.25 8.17
CA ASP A 330 43.61 -84.88 9.47
C ASP A 330 44.37 -83.94 10.42
N GLU A 331 45.22 -83.05 9.91
CA GLU A 331 45.86 -81.98 10.69
C GLU A 331 44.85 -80.89 11.06
N VAL A 332 43.97 -80.51 10.13
CA VAL A 332 42.89 -79.55 10.38
C VAL A 332 41.93 -80.06 11.46
N ARG A 333 41.51 -81.32 11.40
CA ARG A 333 40.63 -81.92 12.43
C ARG A 333 41.28 -81.96 13.81
N ARG A 334 42.56 -82.32 13.89
CA ARG A 334 43.31 -82.34 15.16
C ARG A 334 43.48 -80.94 15.74
N ALA A 335 43.85 -79.97 14.91
CA ALA A 335 44.04 -78.59 15.35
C ALA A 335 42.74 -77.91 15.75
N ALA A 336 41.63 -78.18 15.05
CA ALA A 336 40.32 -77.68 15.42
C ALA A 336 39.87 -78.20 16.81
N THR A 337 40.12 -79.48 17.09
CA THR A 337 39.87 -80.07 18.42
C THR A 337 40.71 -79.38 19.50
N ALA A 338 41.98 -79.09 19.22
CA ALA A 338 42.88 -78.40 20.15
C ALA A 338 42.52 -76.92 20.38
N THR A 339 41.89 -76.27 19.40
CA THR A 339 41.52 -74.84 19.44
C THR A 339 40.06 -74.60 19.85
N GLY A 340 39.33 -75.65 20.21
CA GLY A 340 37.94 -75.57 20.68
C GLY A 340 36.91 -75.29 19.58
N VAL A 341 37.29 -75.42 18.30
CA VAL A 341 36.34 -75.24 17.18
C VAL A 341 35.39 -76.44 17.15
N PRO A 342 34.06 -76.21 17.07
CA PRO A 342 33.08 -77.29 17.03
C PRO A 342 33.36 -78.28 15.89
N ALA A 343 33.22 -79.58 16.18
CA ALA A 343 33.44 -80.64 15.18
C ALA A 343 32.52 -80.47 13.95
N GLU A 344 31.30 -79.97 14.16
CA GLU A 344 30.33 -79.70 13.09
C GLU A 344 30.83 -78.63 12.11
N THR A 345 31.48 -77.57 12.60
CA THR A 345 32.10 -76.52 11.78
C THR A 345 33.18 -77.11 10.87
N VAL A 346 34.02 -77.98 11.42
CA VAL A 346 35.11 -78.62 10.67
C VAL A 346 34.55 -79.60 9.64
N THR A 347 33.56 -80.39 10.01
CA THR A 347 32.90 -81.34 9.09
C THR A 347 32.25 -80.61 7.93
N ALA A 348 31.57 -79.47 8.18
CA ALA A 348 30.97 -78.66 7.13
C ALA A 348 31.99 -78.12 6.12
N LEU A 349 33.22 -77.78 6.57
CA LEU A 349 34.27 -77.28 5.68
C LEU A 349 34.98 -78.38 4.89
N LEU A 350 35.08 -79.60 5.43
CA LEU A 350 35.80 -80.70 4.80
C LEU A 350 34.93 -81.56 3.86
N GLN A 351 33.62 -81.54 4.02
CA GLN A 351 32.71 -82.32 3.18
C GLN A 351 32.21 -81.51 1.98
N PRO A 352 32.03 -82.15 0.80
CA PRO A 352 31.40 -81.51 -0.34
C PRO A 352 29.93 -81.19 -0.04
N ALA A 353 29.44 -80.07 -0.57
CA ALA A 353 28.06 -79.63 -0.35
C ALA A 353 27.12 -80.32 -1.36
N ALA A 354 26.30 -81.25 -0.88
CA ALA A 354 25.37 -82.02 -1.70
C ALA A 354 23.96 -81.42 -1.71
N ASN A 355 23.55 -80.77 -0.62
CA ASN A 355 22.24 -80.17 -0.45
C ASN A 355 22.33 -78.71 0.07
N ASP A 356 21.19 -78.02 0.16
CA ASP A 356 21.14 -76.61 0.56
C ASP A 356 21.51 -76.42 2.04
N ASP A 357 21.25 -77.42 2.90
CA ASP A 357 21.63 -77.39 4.31
C ASP A 357 23.16 -77.42 4.48
N ASP A 358 23.87 -78.17 3.63
CA ASP A 358 25.34 -78.21 3.61
C ASP A 358 25.93 -76.84 3.22
N VAL A 359 25.31 -76.14 2.27
CA VAL A 359 25.72 -74.79 1.86
C VAL A 359 25.54 -73.80 3.02
N VAL A 360 24.40 -73.88 3.71
CA VAL A 360 24.13 -73.06 4.89
C VAL A 360 25.09 -73.42 6.03
N ALA A 361 25.44 -74.70 6.21
CA ALA A 361 26.40 -75.15 7.21
C ALA A 361 27.79 -74.55 6.98
N VAL A 362 28.28 -74.48 5.73
CA VAL A 362 29.54 -73.78 5.39
C VAL A 362 29.45 -72.27 5.68
N GLY A 363 28.31 -71.64 5.38
CA GLY A 363 28.07 -70.23 5.71
C GLY A 363 28.08 -69.95 7.21
N ARG A 364 27.40 -70.80 8.01
CA ARG A 364 27.44 -70.74 9.48
C ARG A 364 28.83 -71.02 10.02
N ALA A 365 29.58 -71.93 9.40
CA ALA A 365 30.96 -72.21 9.77
C ALA A 365 31.83 -70.96 9.60
N LEU A 366 31.74 -70.27 8.46
CA LEU A 366 32.43 -68.98 8.28
C LEU A 366 31.98 -67.95 9.32
N ALA A 367 30.67 -67.75 9.52
CA ALA A 367 30.12 -66.79 10.47
C ALA A 367 30.60 -67.06 11.91
N SER A 368 30.63 -68.32 12.34
CA SER A 368 31.15 -68.71 13.67
C SER A 368 32.63 -68.34 13.83
N LEU A 369 33.43 -68.49 12.76
CA LEU A 369 34.82 -68.04 12.71
C LEU A 369 34.95 -66.51 12.62
N GLU A 370 33.91 -65.77 12.24
CA GLU A 370 33.89 -64.29 12.24
C GLU A 370 33.46 -63.69 13.58
N ASP A 371 32.48 -64.30 14.26
CA ASP A 371 31.87 -63.77 15.49
C ASP A 371 32.77 -63.99 16.73
N GLU A 372 33.61 -65.03 16.74
CA GLU A 372 34.59 -65.29 17.81
C GLU A 372 35.88 -64.45 17.70
N ARG A 373 35.73 -63.16 17.38
CA ARG A 373 36.83 -62.18 17.26
C ARG A 373 37.53 -61.94 18.60
N TRP A 374 38.81 -62.32 18.66
CA TRP A 374 39.86 -61.62 19.41
C TRP A 374 41.12 -61.55 18.54
#